data_AF-A0A7S1R3Y1-F1
#
_entry.id   AF-A0A7S1R3Y1-F1
#
_cell.length_a   1.000
_cell.length_b   1.000
_cell.length_c   1.000
_cell.angle_alpha   90.00
_cell.angle_beta   90.00
_cell.angle_gamma   90.00
#
_symmetry.space_group_name_H-M   'P 1'
#
loop_
_entity.id
_entity.type
_entity.pdbx_description
1 polymer ?
#
loop_
_entity_poly.entity_id
_entity_poly.type
_entity_poly.pdbx_seq_one_letter_code
_entity_poly.pdbx_strand_id
1 'polypeptide(L)'
;MGGEVEVVVHIDQALGISVPKLLATGSTVFDLKHQLAGDDPTGRARAEDFILAGPAGWPLDDAELITQALCEVTLQERPSEDEASAQPPPEEEAPEEEEVPQPWEAEAAAESAPEARVSALAVWEVIGGADRGGILVRS
;
A
#
# COMPACT_ATOMS: atom_id res chain seq x y z
N MET A 1 -5.63 -33.96 -16.60
CA MET A 1 -5.73 -32.78 -17.46
C MET A 1 -5.11 -31.64 -16.66
N GLY A 2 -3.92 -31.18 -17.04
CA GLY A 2 -3.36 -29.96 -16.45
C GLY A 2 -4.04 -28.77 -17.12
N GLY A 3 -4.71 -27.94 -16.34
CA GLY A 3 -5.25 -26.67 -16.84
C GLY A 3 -4.14 -25.62 -16.95
N GLU A 4 -4.41 -24.53 -17.65
CA GLU A 4 -3.61 -23.31 -17.60
C GLU A 4 -4.37 -22.26 -16.79
N VAL A 5 -3.64 -21.40 -16.11
CA VAL A 5 -4.17 -20.25 -15.35
C VAL A 5 -3.51 -19.00 -15.91
N GLU A 6 -4.33 -18.01 -16.26
CA GLU A 6 -3.85 -16.68 -16.62
C GLU A 6 -3.75 -15.83 -15.35
N VAL A 7 -2.56 -15.28 -15.12
CA VAL A 7 -2.27 -14.37 -14.00
C VAL A 7 -1.90 -13.01 -14.55
N VAL A 8 -2.58 -11.97 -14.09
CA VAL A 8 -2.30 -10.58 -14.44
C VAL A 8 -1.36 -10.00 -13.38
N VAL A 9 -0.15 -9.61 -13.81
CA VAL A 9 0.83 -8.95 -12.96
C VAL A 9 0.71 -7.44 -13.16
N HIS A 10 0.25 -6.73 -12.15
CA HIS A 10 0.19 -5.27 -12.13
C HIS A 10 1.57 -4.71 -11.78
N ILE A 11 2.23 -4.06 -12.74
CA ILE A 11 3.51 -3.39 -12.53
C ILE A 11 3.28 -2.04 -11.86
N ASP A 12 2.30 -1.30 -12.35
CA ASP A 12 1.91 -0.01 -11.80
C ASP A 12 0.38 0.15 -11.91
N GLN A 13 -0.30 0.15 -10.76
CA GLN A 13 -1.76 0.29 -10.71
C GLN A 13 -2.24 1.71 -11.03
N ALA A 14 -1.44 2.73 -10.70
CA ALA A 14 -1.79 4.12 -10.96
C ALA A 14 -1.74 4.45 -12.46
N LEU A 15 -0.78 3.84 -13.16
CA LEU A 15 -0.63 3.95 -14.62
C LEU A 15 -1.43 2.89 -15.40
N GLY A 16 -2.01 1.90 -14.72
CA GLY A 16 -2.73 0.80 -15.35
C GLY A 16 -1.84 -0.13 -16.18
N ILE A 17 -0.55 -0.24 -15.83
CA ILE A 17 0.41 -1.08 -16.53
C ILE A 17 0.35 -2.49 -15.94
N SER A 18 0.00 -3.47 -16.78
CA SER A 18 -0.11 -4.87 -16.39
C SER A 18 0.41 -5.81 -17.47
N VAL A 19 0.91 -6.98 -17.07
CA VAL A 19 1.41 -8.02 -17.97
C VAL A 19 0.70 -9.34 -17.67
N PRO A 20 -0.08 -9.90 -18.61
CA PRO A 20 -0.69 -11.21 -18.44
C PRO A 20 0.35 -12.32 -18.63
N LYS A 21 0.26 -13.37 -17.81
CA LYS A 21 1.11 -14.57 -17.84
C LYS A 21 0.29 -15.83 -17.81
N LEU A 22 0.60 -16.76 -18.70
CA LEU A 22 -0.01 -18.09 -18.73
C LEU A 22 0.91 -19.09 -18.02
N LEU A 23 0.37 -19.70 -16.98
CA LEU A 23 1.08 -20.66 -16.14
C LEU A 23 0.31 -21.99 -16.12
N ALA A 24 1.04 -23.09 -15.94
CA ALA A 24 0.39 -24.37 -15.70
C ALA A 24 -0.30 -24.35 -14.33
N THR A 25 -1.44 -25.03 -14.21
CA THR A 25 -2.09 -25.20 -12.91
C THR A 25 -1.14 -25.94 -11.96
N GLY A 26 -0.91 -25.37 -10.78
CA GLY A 26 0.04 -25.90 -9.80
C GLY A 26 1.47 -25.36 -9.95
N SER A 27 1.72 -24.42 -10.87
CA SER A 27 2.93 -23.60 -10.85
C SER A 27 3.03 -22.79 -9.56
N THR A 28 4.24 -22.45 -9.16
CA THR A 28 4.49 -21.61 -7.98
C THR A 28 4.69 -20.15 -8.35
N VAL A 29 4.67 -19.28 -7.35
CA VAL A 29 5.05 -17.86 -7.51
C VAL A 29 6.48 -17.73 -8.05
N PHE A 30 7.40 -18.63 -7.68
CA PHE A 30 8.74 -18.66 -8.27
C PHE A 30 8.73 -18.85 -9.78
N ASP A 31 7.90 -19.77 -10.30
CA ASP A 31 7.78 -19.99 -11.76
C ASP A 31 7.31 -18.72 -12.48
N LEU A 32 6.35 -17.99 -11.89
CA LEU A 32 5.88 -16.71 -12.41
C LEU A 32 6.99 -15.65 -12.40
N LYS A 33 7.73 -15.52 -11.30
CA LYS A 33 8.88 -14.59 -11.20
C LYS A 33 9.96 -14.94 -12.23
N HIS A 34 10.23 -16.22 -12.45
CA HIS A 34 11.18 -16.67 -13.46
C HIS A 34 10.71 -16.33 -14.88
N GLN A 35 9.42 -16.45 -15.20
CA GLN A 35 8.89 -15.98 -16.49
C GLN A 35 9.09 -14.46 -16.66
N LEU A 36 8.75 -13.66 -15.65
CA LEU A 36 8.93 -12.20 -15.67
C LEU A 36 10.40 -11.81 -15.89
N ALA A 37 11.33 -12.49 -15.22
CA ALA A 37 12.76 -12.29 -15.45
C ALA A 37 13.17 -12.60 -16.90
N GLY A 38 12.57 -13.63 -17.50
CA GLY A 38 12.83 -14.02 -18.89
C GLY A 38 12.33 -13.02 -19.93
N ASP A 39 11.35 -12.17 -19.59
CA ASP A 39 10.84 -11.12 -20.49
C ASP A 39 11.67 -9.84 -20.43
N ASP A 40 12.57 -9.69 -19.44
CA ASP A 40 13.41 -8.50 -19.32
C ASP A 40 14.38 -8.40 -20.51
N PRO A 41 14.21 -7.41 -21.41
CA PRO A 41 15.06 -7.26 -22.58
C PRO A 41 16.51 -6.90 -22.21
N THR A 42 16.75 -6.43 -20.98
CA THR A 42 18.10 -6.12 -20.51
C THR A 42 18.87 -7.35 -20.04
N GLY A 43 18.16 -8.45 -19.75
CA GLY A 43 18.72 -9.70 -19.21
C GLY A 43 19.39 -9.52 -17.85
N ARG A 44 19.04 -8.46 -17.11
CA ARG A 44 19.61 -8.15 -15.79
C ARG A 44 18.68 -8.56 -14.66
N ALA A 45 17.37 -8.53 -14.90
CA ALA A 45 16.39 -8.91 -13.90
C ALA A 45 16.48 -10.41 -13.59
N ARG A 46 16.37 -10.74 -12.31
CA ARG A 46 16.30 -12.12 -11.82
C ARG A 46 14.99 -12.35 -11.08
N ALA A 47 14.59 -13.61 -10.93
CA ALA A 47 13.37 -13.97 -10.22
C ALA A 47 13.37 -13.40 -8.79
N GLU A 48 14.53 -13.39 -8.13
CA GLU A 48 14.68 -12.93 -6.75
C GLU A 48 14.61 -11.40 -6.60
N ASP A 49 14.66 -10.64 -7.69
CA ASP A 49 14.55 -9.18 -7.66
C ASP A 49 13.09 -8.71 -7.55
N PHE A 50 12.13 -9.59 -7.85
CA PHE A 50 10.71 -9.28 -7.85
C PHE A 50 10.05 -9.69 -6.54
N ILE A 51 9.35 -8.74 -5.91
CA ILE A 51 8.44 -9.00 -4.80
C ILE A 51 7.03 -8.96 -5.36
N LEU A 52 6.31 -10.09 -5.31
CA LEU A 52 4.92 -10.16 -5.76
C LEU A 52 4.01 -10.17 -4.54
N ALA A 53 2.95 -9.38 -4.58
CA ALA A 53 1.92 -9.34 -3.56
C ALA A 53 0.57 -9.80 -4.12
N GLY A 54 -0.17 -10.54 -3.31
CA GLY A 54 -1.54 -10.92 -3.65
C GLY A 54 -2.51 -9.72 -3.61
N PRO A 55 -3.79 -9.93 -3.93
CA PRO A 55 -4.80 -8.87 -3.94
C PRO A 55 -5.05 -8.24 -2.56
N ALA A 56 -4.71 -8.96 -1.49
CA ALA A 56 -4.75 -8.45 -0.12
C ALA A 56 -3.55 -7.54 0.23
N GLY A 57 -2.59 -7.35 -0.69
CA GLY A 57 -1.39 -6.54 -0.49
C GLY A 57 -0.25 -7.24 0.24
N TRP A 58 -0.46 -8.48 0.70
CA TRP A 58 0.56 -9.27 1.37
C TRP A 58 1.57 -9.87 0.38
N PRO A 59 2.88 -9.84 0.68
CA PRO A 59 3.89 -10.48 -0.14
C PRO A 59 3.65 -11.99 -0.17
N LEU A 60 3.82 -12.57 -1.35
CA LEU A 60 3.66 -14.00 -1.59
C LEU A 60 5.01 -14.70 -1.51
N ASP A 61 5.02 -15.87 -0.88
CA ASP A 61 6.20 -16.74 -0.83
C ASP A 61 6.45 -17.40 -2.19
N ASP A 62 7.71 -17.70 -2.49
CA ASP A 62 8.11 -18.34 -3.75
C ASP A 62 7.54 -19.75 -3.92
N ALA A 63 7.24 -20.45 -2.82
CA ALA A 63 6.61 -21.76 -2.83
C ALA A 63 5.07 -21.71 -2.90
N GLU A 64 4.46 -20.51 -2.79
CA GLU A 64 3.01 -20.35 -2.86
C GLU A 64 2.50 -20.80 -4.24
N LEU A 65 1.42 -21.56 -4.25
CA LEU A 65 0.85 -22.11 -5.49
C LEU A 65 -0.06 -21.09 -6.17
N ILE A 66 0.14 -20.91 -7.47
CA ILE A 66 -0.78 -20.16 -8.32
C ILE A 66 -2.03 -21.01 -8.52
N THR A 67 -3.14 -20.52 -7.97
CA THR A 67 -4.47 -21.12 -8.09
C THR A 67 -5.42 -20.20 -8.85
N GLN A 68 -6.61 -20.68 -9.21
CA GLN A 68 -7.65 -19.85 -9.82
C GLN A 68 -8.17 -18.72 -8.91
N ALA A 69 -7.83 -18.74 -7.61
CA ALA A 69 -8.13 -17.63 -6.71
C ALA A 69 -7.06 -16.53 -6.77
N LEU A 70 -5.88 -16.83 -7.32
CA LEU A 70 -4.73 -15.95 -7.40
C LEU A 70 -4.45 -15.58 -8.87
N CYS A 71 -5.44 -14.97 -9.52
CA CYS A 71 -5.34 -14.52 -10.91
C CYS A 71 -4.79 -13.10 -11.04
N GLU A 72 -4.67 -12.36 -9.94
CA GLU A 72 -4.18 -10.98 -9.93
C GLU A 72 -3.11 -10.83 -8.86
N VAL A 73 -1.96 -10.30 -9.25
CA VAL A 73 -0.84 -10.00 -8.34
C VAL A 73 -0.26 -8.64 -8.67
N THR A 74 0.35 -7.99 -7.68
CA THR A 74 1.01 -6.69 -7.84
C THR A 74 2.50 -6.83 -7.62
N LEU A 75 3.29 -6.21 -8.49
CA LEU A 75 4.73 -6.08 -8.31
C LEU A 75 5.01 -4.97 -7.29
N GLN A 76 5.76 -5.29 -6.24
CA GLN A 76 6.22 -4.32 -5.24
C GLN A 76 7.70 -4.01 -5.45
N GLU A 77 8.06 -2.75 -5.26
CA GLU A 77 9.45 -2.34 -5.19
C GLU A 77 10.07 -2.85 -3.89
N ARG A 78 11.29 -3.38 -3.98
CA ARG A 78 12.05 -3.70 -2.76
C ARG A 78 12.35 -2.38 -2.06
N PRO A 79 11.99 -2.21 -0.77
CA PRO A 79 12.39 -1.02 -0.04
C PRO A 79 13.91 -0.91 -0.11
N SER A 80 14.39 0.23 -0.61
CA SER A 80 15.83 0.47 -0.73
C SER A 80 16.44 0.43 0.67
N GLU A 81 17.52 -0.32 0.87
CA GLU A 81 18.17 -0.47 2.19
C GLU A 81 18.57 0.87 2.83
N ASP A 82 18.76 1.92 2.01
CA ASP A 82 19.02 3.29 2.43
C ASP A 82 17.87 3.93 3.24
N GLU A 83 16.60 3.58 3.00
CA GLU A 83 15.47 4.18 3.73
C GLU A 83 15.25 3.55 5.11
N ALA A 84 15.69 2.30 5.32
CA ALA A 84 15.58 1.62 6.61
C ALA A 84 16.52 2.21 7.67
N SER A 85 17.62 2.85 7.26
CA SER A 85 18.59 3.49 8.17
C SER A 85 18.31 4.97 8.42
N ALA A 86 17.32 5.55 7.73
CA ALA A 86 16.90 6.94 7.91
C ALA A 86 15.77 7.09 8.95
N GLN A 87 15.56 6.08 9.80
CA GLN A 87 14.85 6.34 11.05
C GLN A 87 15.72 7.34 11.81
N PRO A 88 15.27 8.61 12.03
CA PRO A 88 15.99 9.50 12.92
C PRO A 88 16.19 8.70 14.22
N PRO A 89 17.37 8.78 14.86
CA PRO A 89 17.54 8.18 16.17
C PRO A 89 16.31 8.57 16.99
N PRO A 90 15.67 7.64 17.72
CA PRO A 90 14.53 7.99 18.56
C PRO A 90 14.97 9.25 19.29
N GLU A 91 14.24 10.36 19.06
CA GLU A 91 14.43 11.57 19.84
C GLU A 91 14.42 11.05 21.27
N GLU A 92 15.61 11.05 21.88
CA GLU A 92 15.81 10.68 23.26
C GLU A 92 14.88 11.64 23.97
N GLU A 93 13.68 11.13 24.33
CA GLU A 93 12.66 11.88 25.02
C GLU A 93 13.39 12.43 26.22
N ALA A 94 13.78 13.70 26.11
CA ALA A 94 14.33 14.44 27.21
C ALA A 94 13.30 14.22 28.32
N PRO A 95 13.72 13.69 29.48
CA PRO A 95 12.80 13.32 30.53
C PRO A 95 11.86 14.50 30.72
N GLU A 96 10.56 14.26 30.50
CA GLU A 96 9.51 15.24 30.77
C GLU A 96 9.83 15.81 32.13
N GLU A 97 10.32 17.05 32.16
CA GLU A 97 10.40 17.82 33.38
C GLU A 97 8.96 17.86 33.86
N GLU A 98 8.70 17.04 34.88
CA GLU A 98 7.46 17.00 35.62
C GLU A 98 7.24 18.44 36.12
N GLU A 99 6.53 19.26 35.34
CA GLU A 99 6.17 20.62 35.69
C GLU A 99 5.28 20.51 36.92
N VAL A 100 5.90 20.58 38.09
CA VAL A 100 5.21 20.70 39.37
C VAL A 100 4.35 21.95 39.26
N PRO A 101 3.01 21.84 39.21
CA PRO A 101 2.16 23.02 39.08
C PRO A 101 2.42 23.94 40.26
N GLN A 102 2.75 25.20 39.98
CA GLN A 102 3.04 26.14 41.04
C GLN A 102 1.77 26.38 41.88
N PRO A 103 1.86 26.39 43.22
CA PRO A 103 0.70 26.40 44.11
C PRO A 103 -0.14 27.69 44.10
N TRP A 104 0.13 28.64 43.19
CA TRP A 104 -0.63 29.88 43.06
C TRP A 104 -1.66 29.87 41.90
N GLU A 105 -1.73 28.81 41.09
CA GLU A 105 -2.74 28.67 40.01
C GLU A 105 -4.07 28.03 40.46
N ALA A 106 -4.24 27.71 41.74
CA ALA A 106 -5.46 27.07 42.25
C ALA A 106 -6.68 28.00 42.40
N GLU A 107 -6.57 29.30 42.10
CA GLU A 107 -7.67 30.25 42.27
C GLU A 107 -7.85 31.19 41.08
N ALA A 108 -8.14 30.65 39.89
CA ALA A 108 -8.89 31.42 38.90
C ALA A 108 -9.65 30.52 37.93
N ALA A 109 -10.94 30.80 37.82
CA ALA A 109 -11.82 30.43 36.72
C ALA A 109 -12.30 28.97 36.66
N ALA A 110 -13.22 28.69 37.57
CA ALA A 110 -14.44 27.99 37.20
C ALA A 110 -15.09 28.62 35.95
N GLU A 111 -15.79 27.75 35.21
CA GLU A 111 -16.95 28.09 34.38
C GLU A 111 -16.68 28.57 32.94
N SER A 112 -16.72 27.63 31.98
CA SER A 112 -17.59 27.71 30.80
C SER A 112 -17.42 26.48 29.90
N ALA A 113 -18.35 25.52 30.00
CA ALA A 113 -18.73 24.70 28.85
C ALA A 113 -19.46 25.63 27.85
N PRO A 114 -19.28 25.45 26.53
CA PRO A 114 -20.27 24.61 25.86
C PRO A 114 -19.77 23.86 24.60
N GLU A 115 -20.61 22.89 24.22
CA GLU A 115 -20.96 22.52 22.85
C GLU A 115 -19.99 21.66 22.00
N ALA A 116 -20.29 20.36 22.06
CA ALA A 116 -20.49 19.47 20.92
C ALA A 116 -20.13 20.07 19.55
N ARG A 117 -18.89 19.82 19.11
CA ARG A 117 -18.56 19.89 17.69
C ARG A 117 -19.16 18.67 16.99
N VAL A 118 -20.34 18.88 16.42
CA VAL A 118 -20.84 18.05 15.31
C VAL A 118 -19.90 18.30 14.15
N SER A 119 -18.93 17.41 13.94
CA SER A 119 -18.13 17.41 12.73
C SER A 119 -19.04 17.12 11.55
N ALA A 120 -19.29 18.17 10.76
CA ALA A 120 -20.09 18.13 9.56
C ALA A 120 -19.58 17.03 8.62
N LEU A 121 -20.46 16.08 8.32
CA LEU A 121 -20.27 15.13 7.23
C LEU A 121 -20.16 15.94 5.93
N ALA A 122 -18.98 15.93 5.32
CA ALA A 122 -18.80 16.46 3.97
C ALA A 122 -19.64 15.61 3.01
N VAL A 123 -20.75 16.17 2.54
CA VAL A 123 -21.57 15.58 1.48
C VAL A 123 -20.86 15.85 0.16
N TRP A 124 -20.44 14.78 -0.51
CA TRP A 124 -19.87 14.84 -1.84
C TRP A 124 -21.00 15.02 -2.86
N GLU A 125 -21.04 16.16 -3.55
CA GLU A 125 -21.91 16.34 -4.72
C GLU A 125 -21.08 16.10 -5.99
N VAL A 126 -21.46 15.08 -6.77
CA VAL A 126 -20.85 14.76 -8.06
C VAL A 126 -21.58 15.52 -9.15
N ILE A 127 -20.96 16.56 -9.70
CA ILE A 127 -21.47 17.27 -10.87
C ILE A 127 -20.67 16.80 -12.10
N GLY A 128 -21.18 15.78 -12.79
CA GLY A 128 -20.57 15.27 -14.03
C GLY A 128 -21.26 14.02 -14.54
N GLY A 129 -21.96 14.12 -15.67
CA GLY A 129 -22.72 13.04 -16.29
C GLY A 129 -21.85 11.86 -16.77
N ALA A 130 -22.53 10.74 -17.01
CA ALA A 130 -22.05 9.36 -17.12
C ALA A 130 -20.90 9.04 -18.10
N ASP A 131 -20.30 10.01 -18.81
CA ASP A 131 -19.39 9.72 -19.92
C ASP A 131 -18.09 10.55 -19.98
N ARG A 132 -17.83 11.50 -19.09
CA ARG A 132 -16.54 12.22 -19.05
C ARG A 132 -16.17 12.60 -17.62
N GLY A 133 -14.98 12.18 -17.18
CA GLY A 133 -14.45 12.33 -15.82
C GLY A 133 -14.83 13.65 -15.15
N GLY A 134 -15.58 13.55 -14.05
CA GLY A 134 -15.99 14.68 -13.24
C GLY A 134 -14.80 15.33 -12.53
N ILE A 135 -14.88 16.65 -12.35
CA ILE A 135 -13.90 17.45 -11.62
C ILE A 135 -14.46 17.73 -10.22
N LEU A 136 -13.70 17.44 -9.18
CA LEU A 136 -14.03 17.80 -7.80
C LEU A 136 -13.60 19.25 -7.54
N VAL A 137 -14.53 20.10 -7.10
CA VAL A 137 -14.25 21.51 -6.77
C VAL A 137 -14.65 21.78 -5.32
N ARG A 138 -13.77 22.44 -4.55
CA ARG A 138 -14.04 22.91 -3.19
C ARG A 138 -14.73 24.28 -3.22
N SER A 139 -15.70 24.49 -2.34
CA SER A 139 -16.25 25.82 -2.02
C SER A 139 -15.75 26.26 -0.66
#